data_AF-A0A958DM69-F1
#
_entry.id   AF-A0A958DM69-F1
#
_cell.length_a   1.000
_cell.length_b   1.000
_cell.length_c   1.000
_cell.angle_alpha   90.00
_cell.angle_beta   90.00
_cell.angle_gamma   90.00
#
_symmetry.space_group_name_H-M   'P 1'
#
loop_
_entity.id
_entity.type
_entity.pdbx_description
1 polymer ?
#
loop_
_entity_poly.entity_id
_entity_poly.type
_entity_poly.pdbx_seq_one_letter_code
_entity_poly.pdbx_strand_id
1 'polypeptide(L)'
;MKTLYKSNIFVKILPVIVASSFAIFWAIIYVSFMKLHRMPTMFDQQFPFFLATLLGVHNESMPVVSGILFAMLDAGIFGLVFGWVFRSILKGVVNSASK
;
A
#
# COMPACT_ATOMS: atom_id res chain seq x y z
N MET A 1 -9.90 -32.03 2.55
CA MET A 1 -9.28 -30.74 2.15
C MET A 1 -10.06 -29.47 2.56
N LYS A 2 -11.35 -29.52 2.89
CA LYS A 2 -12.13 -28.34 3.37
C LYS A 2 -11.61 -27.68 4.68
N THR A 3 -10.82 -28.40 5.48
CA THR A 3 -10.34 -27.95 6.80
C THR A 3 -9.08 -27.09 6.77
N LEU A 4 -8.26 -27.14 5.72
CA LEU A 4 -7.00 -26.38 5.64
C LEU A 4 -7.21 -24.87 5.47
N TYR A 5 -8.39 -24.43 5.01
CA TYR A 5 -8.63 -23.02 4.68
C TYR A 5 -9.47 -22.25 5.71
N LYS A 6 -10.26 -22.96 6.53
CA LYS A 6 -11.09 -22.33 7.58
C LYS A 6 -10.24 -21.73 8.70
N SER A 7 -8.98 -22.19 8.83
CA SER A 7 -8.03 -21.80 9.86
C SER A 7 -6.63 -21.45 9.33
N ASN A 8 -6.45 -21.18 8.03
CA ASN A 8 -5.13 -20.76 7.56
C ASN A 8 -4.94 -19.28 7.88
N ILE A 9 -4.30 -19.00 9.01
CA ILE A 9 -4.02 -17.65 9.49
C ILE A 9 -3.35 -16.80 8.40
N PHE A 10 -2.53 -17.46 7.57
CA PHE A 10 -1.84 -16.89 6.42
C PHE A 10 -2.79 -16.16 5.45
N VAL A 11 -3.91 -16.77 5.07
CA VAL A 11 -4.89 -16.17 4.14
C VAL A 11 -5.65 -15.02 4.80
N LYS A 12 -5.79 -15.04 6.13
CA LYS A 12 -6.43 -13.94 6.86
C LYS A 12 -5.53 -12.72 6.95
N ILE A 13 -4.22 -12.92 7.17
CA ILE A 13 -3.23 -11.84 7.29
C ILE A 13 -2.69 -11.35 5.95
N LEU A 14 -2.94 -12.08 4.86
CA LEU A 14 -2.45 -11.74 3.52
C LEU A 14 -2.69 -10.27 3.11
N PRO A 15 -3.88 -9.67 3.33
CA PRO A 15 -4.08 -8.26 3.00
C PRO A 15 -3.16 -7.32 3.79
N VAL A 16 -2.92 -7.63 5.07
CA VAL A 16 -2.02 -6.84 5.93
C VAL A 16 -0.58 -7.00 5.47
N ILE A 17 -0.16 -8.20 5.09
CA ILE A 17 1.19 -8.43 4.55
C ILE A 17 1.39 -7.61 3.28
N VAL A 18 0.46 -7.68 2.32
CA VAL A 18 0.54 -6.93 1.06
C VAL A 18 0.56 -5.42 1.32
N ALA A 19 -0.31 -4.93 2.20
CA ALA A 19 -0.33 -3.53 2.59
C ALA A 19 0.98 -3.05 3.20
N SER A 20 1.53 -3.80 4.16
CA SER A 20 2.82 -3.48 4.78
C SER A 20 3.96 -3.51 3.77
N SER A 21 3.99 -4.49 2.85
CA SER A 21 4.99 -4.55 1.79
C SER A 21 4.90 -3.33 0.86
N PHE A 22 3.69 -2.92 0.48
CA PHE A 22 3.48 -1.74 -0.36
C PHE A 22 3.90 -0.46 0.37
N ALA A 23 3.51 -0.29 1.64
CA ALA A 23 3.89 0.86 2.44
C ALA A 23 5.42 1.00 2.57
N ILE A 24 6.13 -0.10 2.89
CA ILE A 24 7.59 -0.11 3.00
C ILE A 24 8.23 0.19 1.64
N PHE A 25 7.75 -0.45 0.56
CA PHE A 25 8.25 -0.22 -0.79
C PHE A 25 8.12 1.24 -1.20
N TRP A 26 6.97 1.86 -0.93
CA TRP A 26 6.75 3.27 -1.23
C TRP A 26 7.57 4.22 -0.36
N ALA A 27 7.81 3.89 0.92
CA ALA A 27 8.72 4.65 1.77
C ALA A 27 10.15 4.64 1.21
N ILE A 28 10.63 3.49 0.73
CA ILE A 28 11.95 3.35 0.12
C ILE A 28 12.03 4.16 -1.18
N ILE A 29 11.00 4.11 -2.02
CA ILE A 29 10.90 4.94 -3.23
C ILE A 29 11.00 6.41 -2.85
N TYR A 30 10.18 6.88 -1.91
CA TYR A 30 10.18 8.27 -1.47
C TYR A 30 11.57 8.71 -0.99
N VAL A 31 12.20 7.93 -0.11
CA VAL A 31 13.56 8.22 0.39
C VAL A 31 14.61 8.19 -0.73
N SER A 32 14.46 7.30 -1.71
CA SER A 32 15.37 7.22 -2.85
C SER A 32 15.26 8.46 -3.73
N PHE A 33 14.04 8.89 -4.07
CA PHE A 33 13.81 10.11 -4.85
C PHE A 33 14.27 11.37 -4.10
N MET A 34 14.03 11.43 -2.79
CA MET A 34 14.55 12.47 -1.90
C MET A 34 16.08 12.60 -1.94
N LYS A 35 16.80 11.48 -2.07
CA LYS A 35 18.26 11.47 -2.15
C LYS A 35 18.76 11.74 -3.58
N LEU A 36 18.07 11.20 -4.58
CA LEU A 36 18.49 11.24 -5.98
C LEU A 36 18.25 12.61 -6.63
N HIS A 37 17.30 13.37 -6.10
CA HIS A 37 17.01 14.72 -6.53
C HIS A 37 16.89 15.58 -5.27
N ARG A 38 17.60 16.72 -5.20
CA ARG A 38 17.35 17.77 -4.18
C ARG A 38 15.97 18.44 -4.39
N MET A 39 14.94 17.64 -4.63
CA MET A 39 13.58 18.00 -5.05
C MET A 39 12.53 17.34 -4.14
N PRO A 40 12.59 17.52 -2.81
CA PRO A 40 11.43 17.21 -1.95
C PRO A 40 10.15 17.84 -2.51
N THR A 41 10.30 19.07 -3.02
CA THR A 41 9.23 19.85 -3.62
C THR A 41 8.60 19.21 -4.87
N MET A 42 9.35 18.51 -5.73
CA MET A 42 8.70 17.83 -6.87
C MET A 42 7.85 16.65 -6.41
N PHE A 43 8.33 15.88 -5.45
CA PHE A 43 7.55 14.72 -5.00
C PHE A 43 6.34 15.17 -4.18
N ASP A 44 6.48 16.19 -3.34
CA ASP A 44 5.36 16.69 -2.53
C ASP A 44 4.32 17.44 -3.38
N GLN A 45 4.76 18.22 -4.39
CA GLN A 45 3.87 19.06 -5.21
C GLN A 45 3.40 18.42 -6.52
N GLN A 46 4.17 17.51 -7.11
CA GLN A 46 3.83 16.88 -8.39
C GLN A 46 3.31 15.46 -8.23
N PHE A 47 3.65 14.76 -7.14
CA PHE A 47 3.11 13.44 -6.90
C PHE A 47 1.76 13.58 -6.21
N PRO A 48 0.64 13.23 -6.86
CA PRO A 48 -0.70 13.41 -6.30
C PRO A 48 -0.95 12.32 -5.27
N PHE A 49 -0.38 12.49 -4.07
CA PHE A 49 -0.75 11.66 -2.94
C PHE A 49 -2.26 11.82 -2.72
N PHE A 50 -2.98 10.71 -2.78
CA PHE A 50 -4.43 10.66 -2.65
C PHE A 50 -4.85 11.25 -1.31
N LEU A 51 -4.21 10.86 -0.21
CA LEU A 51 -4.50 11.41 1.11
C LEU A 51 -4.08 12.88 1.26
N ALA A 52 -2.95 13.29 0.71
CA ALA A 52 -2.55 14.70 0.75
C ALA A 52 -3.52 15.59 -0.04
N THR A 53 -4.02 15.08 -1.16
CA THR A 53 -5.03 15.73 -1.99
C THR A 53 -6.37 15.81 -1.27
N LEU A 54 -6.79 14.71 -0.61
CA LEU A 54 -8.02 14.66 0.18
C LEU A 54 -8.01 15.65 1.35
N LEU A 55 -6.84 15.83 1.98
CA LEU A 55 -6.64 16.75 3.10
C LEU A 55 -6.34 18.20 2.65
N GLY A 56 -6.27 18.47 1.35
CA GLY A 56 -6.03 19.81 0.80
C GLY A 56 -4.61 20.34 1.00
N VAL A 57 -3.67 19.50 1.43
CA VAL A 57 -2.29 19.90 1.77
C VAL A 57 -1.29 19.63 0.64
N HIS A 58 -1.73 19.04 -0.48
CA HIS A 58 -0.88 18.62 -1.60
C HIS A 58 -0.01 19.73 -2.23
N ASN A 59 -0.43 20.99 -2.19
CA ASN A 59 0.31 22.09 -2.82
C ASN A 59 1.34 22.76 -1.89
N GLU A 60 1.42 22.34 -0.63
CA GLU A 60 2.34 22.91 0.34
C GLU A 60 3.66 22.13 0.35
N SER A 61 4.77 22.84 0.63
CA SER A 61 6.04 22.16 0.89
C SER A 61 5.93 21.39 2.21
N MET A 62 5.92 20.06 2.13
CA MET A 62 5.75 19.22 3.30
C MET A 62 7.10 18.90 3.96
N PRO A 63 7.12 18.71 5.29
CA PRO A 63 8.25 18.06 5.93
C PRO A 63 8.44 16.65 5.34
N VAL A 64 9.70 16.23 5.18
CA VAL A 64 10.07 14.89 4.64
C VAL A 64 9.34 13.76 5.33
N VAL A 65 9.16 13.86 6.66
CA VAL A 65 8.43 12.86 7.45
C VAL A 65 6.97 12.76 7.01
N SER A 66 6.30 13.88 6.73
CA SER A 66 4.92 13.90 6.27
C SER A 66 4.80 13.28 4.88
N GLY A 67 5.71 13.58 3.96
CA GLY A 67 5.71 12.96 2.63
C GLY A 67 5.94 11.45 2.67
N ILE A 68 6.85 10.96 3.53
CA ILE A 68 7.00 9.52 3.80
C ILE A 68 5.68 8.93 4.32
N LEU A 69 5.05 9.59 5.29
CA LEU A 69 3.80 9.10 5.87
C LEU A 69 2.67 9.04 4.84
N PHE A 70 2.50 10.08 4.01
CA PHE A 70 1.49 10.08 2.96
C PHE A 70 1.75 9.00 1.91
N ALA A 71 3.00 8.85 1.47
CA ALA A 71 3.39 7.77 0.56
C ALA A 71 3.08 6.38 1.13
N MET A 72 3.43 6.16 2.41
CA MET A 72 3.18 4.91 3.12
C MET A 72 1.68 4.62 3.27
N LEU A 73 0.90 5.63 3.66
CA LEU A 73 -0.53 5.47 3.91
C LEU A 73 -1.29 5.22 2.60
N ASP A 74 -1.02 5.98 1.54
CA ASP A 74 -1.62 5.76 0.23
C ASP A 74 -1.32 4.35 -0.28
N ALA A 75 -0.03 3.98 -0.27
CA ALA A 75 0.40 2.66 -0.70
C ALA A 75 -0.18 1.54 0.18
N GLY A 76 -0.29 1.78 1.49
CA GLY A 76 -0.91 0.86 2.44
C GLY A 76 -2.39 0.64 2.15
N ILE A 77 -3.14 1.70 1.85
CA ILE A 77 -4.56 1.62 1.45
C ILE A 77 -4.68 0.82 0.15
N PHE A 78 -3.90 1.16 -0.89
CA PHE A 78 -3.92 0.41 -2.14
C PHE A 78 -3.52 -1.05 -1.94
N GLY A 79 -2.51 -1.32 -1.11
CA GLY A 79 -2.06 -2.67 -0.79
C GLY A 79 -3.10 -3.47 -0.01
N LEU A 80 -3.87 -2.84 0.89
CA LEU A 80 -5.00 -3.48 1.56
C LEU A 80 -6.08 -3.88 0.55
N VAL A 81 -6.46 -2.96 -0.35
CA VAL A 81 -7.46 -3.23 -1.39
C VAL A 81 -6.99 -4.37 -2.30
N PHE A 82 -5.77 -4.29 -2.82
CA PHE A 82 -5.18 -5.35 -3.65
C PHE A 82 -5.11 -6.69 -2.92
N GLY A 83 -4.63 -6.68 -1.67
CA GLY A 83 -4.54 -7.89 -0.86
C GLY A 83 -5.91 -8.52 -0.59
N TRP A 84 -6.96 -7.71 -0.46
CA TRP A 84 -8.34 -8.19 -0.28
C TRP A 84 -8.92 -8.79 -1.57
N VAL A 85 -8.65 -8.17 -2.71
CA VAL A 85 -9.00 -8.70 -4.04
C VAL A 85 -8.29 -10.04 -4.26
N PHE A 86 -6.98 -10.10 -4.00
CA PHE A 86 -6.19 -11.31 -4.17
C PHE A 86 -6.67 -12.45 -3.26
N ARG A 87 -6.99 -12.14 -1.99
CA ARG A 87 -7.63 -13.08 -1.06
C ARG A 87 -8.96 -13.62 -1.60
N SER A 88 -9.76 -12.77 -2.24
CA SER A 88 -11.05 -13.16 -2.81
C SER A 88 -10.88 -14.10 -4.02
N ILE A 89 -9.90 -13.80 -4.90
CA ILE A 89 -9.55 -14.67 -6.04
C ILE A 89 -9.05 -16.03 -5.54
N LEU A 90 -8.12 -16.05 -4.59
CA LEU A 90 -7.60 -17.30 -4.01
C LEU A 90 -8.70 -18.18 -3.42
N LYS A 91 -9.66 -17.58 -2.72
CA LYS A 91 -10.85 -18.30 -2.22
C LYS A 91 -11.68 -18.88 -3.36
N GLY A 92 -11.89 -18.12 -4.44
CA GLY A 92 -12.65 -18.56 -5.62
C GLY A 92 -11.99 -19.74 -6.33
N VAL A 93 -10.68 -19.69 -6.55
CA VAL A 93 -9.91 -20.76 -7.20
C VAL A 93 -9.94 -22.06 -6.39
N VAL A 94 -9.71 -21.96 -5.07
CA VAL A 94 -9.72 -23.15 -4.18
C VAL A 94 -11.10 -23.80 -4.13
N ASN A 95 -12.18 -23.01 -4.09
CA ASN A 95 -13.54 -23.55 -4.09
C ASN A 95 -13.88 -24.26 -5.41
N SER A 96 -13.32 -23.80 -6.53
CA SER A 96 -13.53 -24.39 -7.85
C SER A 96 -12.77 -25.70 -8.02
N ALA A 97 -11.56 -25.82 -7.49
CA ALA A 97 -10.75 -27.03 -7.52
C ALA A 97 -11.25 -28.16 -6.59
N SER A 98 -12.18 -27.85 -5.67
CA SER A 98 -12.79 -28.82 -4.75
C SER A 98 -14.12 -29.40 -5.24
N LYS A 99 -14.64 -28.93 -6.39
CA LYS A 99 -15.80 -29.51 -7.07
C LYS A 99 -15.32 -30.48 -8.13
#